data_AF-A0A957C6M7-F1
#
_entry.id   AF-A0A957C6M7-F1
#
_cell.length_a   1.000
_cell.length_b   1.000
_cell.length_c   1.000
_cell.angle_alpha   90.00
_cell.angle_beta   90.00
_cell.angle_gamma   90.00
#
_symmetry.space_group_name_H-M   'P 1'
#
loop_
_entity.id
_entity.type
_entity.pdbx_description
1 polymer ?
#
loop_
_entity_poly.entity_id
_entity_poly.type
_entity_poly.pdbx_seq_one_letter_code
_entity_poly.pdbx_strand_id
1 'polypeptide(L)'
;MRTEAHLPLSPYAARLAFFSSNLSFFLLVFVGWLAASRILYEGLFPRWLWLGRPFLTLTDTAILTFATWLLWQRKPLHPIVLSPLLLNLIYLADPLVDLGRSRLIFGASLWLGLLLWASRRWRGRMDVWRWLGPLLVALALLPVYLSTMSRTVGQADTFEFQVVAPQLGIAHPTGYPL
;
A
#
# COMPACT_ATOMS: atom_id res chain seq x y z
N MET A 1 -17.10 -6.86 38.07
CA MET A 1 -16.48 -5.92 37.11
C MET A 1 -15.81 -4.82 37.89
N ARG A 2 -14.47 -4.77 37.95
CA ARG A 2 -13.72 -3.66 38.56
C ARG A 2 -13.68 -2.53 37.54
N THR A 3 -14.33 -1.42 37.82
CA THR A 3 -14.10 -0.15 37.12
C THR A 3 -12.70 0.33 37.48
N GLU A 4 -11.74 0.18 36.58
CA GLU A 4 -10.45 0.84 36.72
C GLU A 4 -10.69 2.35 36.67
N ALA A 5 -10.48 3.01 37.82
CA ALA A 5 -10.54 4.45 37.91
C ALA A 5 -9.38 5.02 37.09
N HIS A 6 -9.65 5.49 35.87
CA HIS A 6 -8.67 6.22 35.07
C HIS A 6 -8.31 7.51 35.82
N LEU A 7 -7.10 7.55 36.38
CA LEU A 7 -6.56 8.75 37.01
C LEU A 7 -6.54 9.89 35.97
N PRO A 8 -6.96 11.13 36.35
CA PRO A 8 -6.95 12.26 35.44
C PRO A 8 -5.52 12.52 34.96
N LEU A 9 -5.31 12.50 33.64
CA LEU A 9 -4.04 12.84 33.03
C LEU A 9 -3.67 14.28 33.39
N SER A 10 -2.41 14.51 33.77
CA SER A 10 -1.91 15.85 34.01
C SER A 10 -2.00 16.70 32.73
N PRO A 11 -2.22 18.03 32.82
CA PRO A 11 -2.29 18.90 31.64
C PRO A 11 -1.00 18.86 30.80
N TYR A 12 0.15 18.60 31.44
CA TYR A 12 1.42 18.37 30.77
C TYR A 12 1.43 17.11 29.92
N ALA A 13 0.92 15.98 30.45
CA ALA A 13 0.82 14.73 29.70
C ALA A 13 -0.09 14.86 28.46
N ALA A 14 -1.21 15.58 28.58
CA ALA A 14 -2.11 15.85 27.46
C ALA A 14 -1.43 16.66 26.34
N ARG A 15 -0.68 17.72 26.69
CA ARG A 15 0.09 18.53 25.72
C ARG A 15 1.18 17.72 25.01
N LEU A 16 1.92 16.91 25.76
CA LEU A 16 2.95 16.04 25.19
C LEU A 16 2.38 15.00 24.23
N ALA A 17 1.26 14.35 24.59
CA ALA A 17 0.59 13.40 23.72
C ALA A 17 0.07 14.05 22.43
N PHE A 18 -0.52 15.25 22.53
CA PHE A 18 -0.94 16.02 21.37
C PHE A 18 0.23 16.37 20.45
N PHE A 19 1.31 16.91 21.01
CA PHE A 19 2.51 17.28 20.23
C PHE A 19 3.14 16.06 19.55
N SER A 20 3.31 14.96 20.30
CA SER A 20 3.84 13.71 19.77
C SER A 20 2.99 13.14 18.62
N SER A 21 1.66 13.18 18.75
CA SER A 21 0.74 12.71 17.70
C SER A 21 0.85 13.55 16.43
N ASN A 22 0.89 14.89 16.56
CA ASN A 22 1.04 15.81 15.43
C ASN A 22 2.38 15.62 14.72
N LEU A 23 3.48 15.55 15.49
CA LEU A 23 4.82 15.33 14.94
C LEU A 23 4.93 13.99 14.21
N SER A 24 4.39 12.92 14.81
CA SER A 24 4.37 11.59 14.19
C SER A 24 3.59 11.59 12.89
N PHE A 25 2.39 12.18 12.88
CA PHE A 25 1.59 12.30 11.67
C PHE A 25 2.36 13.07 10.58
N PHE A 26 2.92 14.22 10.91
CA PHE A 26 3.64 15.07 9.97
C PHE A 26 4.81 14.33 9.33
N LEU A 27 5.65 13.67 10.15
CA LEU A 27 6.80 12.90 9.66
C LEU A 27 6.37 11.75 8.74
N LEU A 28 5.37 10.98 9.14
CA LEU A 28 4.91 9.81 8.37
C LEU A 28 4.36 10.22 7.00
N VAL A 29 3.57 11.29 6.95
CA VAL A 29 3.00 11.80 5.70
C VAL A 29 4.07 12.48 4.84
N PHE A 30 5.04 13.17 5.44
CA PHE A 30 6.19 13.71 4.73
C PHE A 30 6.98 12.62 3.99
N VAL A 31 7.27 11.50 4.67
CA VAL A 31 7.93 10.34 4.04
C VAL A 31 7.09 9.80 2.88
N GLY A 32 5.77 9.68 3.06
CA GLY A 32 4.86 9.24 2.01
C GLY A 32 4.87 10.14 0.77
N TRP A 33 4.78 11.46 0.94
CA TRP A 33 4.82 12.41 -0.16
C TRP A 33 6.18 12.49 -0.84
N LEU A 34 7.27 12.35 -0.08
CA LEU A 34 8.62 12.32 -0.63
C LEU A 34 8.82 11.09 -1.53
N ALA A 35 8.37 9.92 -1.06
CA ALA A 35 8.39 8.69 -1.84
C ALA A 35 7.53 8.78 -3.10
N ALA A 36 6.31 9.32 -2.98
CA ALA A 36 5.42 9.54 -4.12
C ALA A 36 6.05 10.48 -5.16
N SER A 37 6.67 11.57 -4.71
CA SER A 37 7.36 12.52 -5.59
C SER A 37 8.52 11.87 -6.35
N ARG A 38 9.31 11.03 -5.67
CA ARG A 38 10.40 10.26 -6.31
C ARG A 38 9.88 9.26 -7.33
N ILE A 39 8.81 8.50 -7.01
CA ILE A 39 8.19 7.55 -7.95
C ILE A 39 7.60 8.27 -9.17
N LEU A 40 6.98 9.43 -8.97
CA LEU A 40 6.45 10.27 -10.05
C LEU A 40 7.56 10.77 -10.97
N TYR A 41 8.67 11.25 -10.38
CA TYR A 41 9.84 11.66 -11.14
C TYR A 41 10.40 10.50 -11.98
N GLU A 42 10.67 9.35 -11.36
CA GLU A 42 11.22 8.17 -12.05
C GLU A 42 10.30 7.66 -13.17
N GLY A 43 8.98 7.67 -12.94
CA GLY A 43 8.00 7.20 -13.92
C GLY A 43 7.74 8.16 -15.09
N LEU A 44 7.99 9.46 -14.91
CA LEU A 44 7.73 10.50 -15.92
C LEU A 44 9.00 11.10 -16.50
N PHE A 45 10.17 10.62 -16.09
CA PHE A 45 11.44 11.02 -16.67
C PHE A 45 11.49 10.69 -18.17
N PRO A 46 12.00 11.60 -19.03
CA PRO A 46 12.60 12.91 -18.74
C PRO A 46 11.62 14.09 -18.80
N ARG A 47 10.31 13.88 -18.89
CA ARG A 47 9.35 14.98 -19.09
C ARG A 47 9.30 15.94 -17.90
N TRP A 48 9.51 15.45 -16.68
CA TRP A 48 9.36 16.22 -15.44
C TRP A 48 10.70 16.41 -14.70
N LEU A 49 11.73 16.92 -15.39
CA LEU A 49 13.07 17.17 -14.80
C LEU A 49 13.05 18.06 -13.55
N TRP A 50 12.06 18.93 -13.41
CA TRP A 50 11.92 19.83 -12.27
C TRP A 50 11.70 19.07 -10.95
N LEU A 51 11.01 17.92 -10.97
CA LEU A 51 10.83 17.07 -9.77
C LEU A 51 12.12 16.36 -9.33
N GLY A 52 13.13 16.31 -10.20
CA GLY A 52 14.46 15.80 -9.83
C GLY A 52 15.31 16.83 -9.07
N ARG A 53 14.86 18.09 -8.97
CA ARG A 53 15.59 19.14 -8.25
C ARG A 53 15.24 19.08 -6.76
N PRO A 54 16.21 18.83 -5.86
CA PRO A 54 15.95 18.54 -4.45
C PRO A 54 15.15 19.65 -3.76
N PHE A 55 15.43 20.92 -4.07
CA PHE A 55 14.71 22.05 -3.47
C PHE A 55 13.23 22.07 -3.84
N LEU A 56 12.89 21.78 -5.11
CA LEU A 56 11.50 21.75 -5.55
C LEU A 56 10.78 20.56 -4.93
N THR A 57 11.38 19.37 -4.99
CA THR A 57 10.81 18.14 -4.40
C THR A 57 10.51 18.30 -2.91
N LEU A 58 11.44 18.88 -2.14
CA LEU A 58 11.26 19.11 -0.71
C LEU A 58 10.18 20.16 -0.43
N THR A 59 10.12 21.22 -1.24
CA THR A 59 9.10 22.26 -1.14
C THR A 59 7.71 21.70 -1.41
N ASP A 60 7.54 20.97 -2.51
CA ASP A 60 6.27 20.34 -2.88
C ASP A 60 5.84 19.32 -1.83
N THR A 61 6.77 18.50 -1.34
CA THR A 61 6.51 17.54 -0.26
C THR A 61 6.06 18.24 1.02
N ALA A 62 6.69 19.36 1.40
CA ALA A 62 6.30 20.14 2.57
C ALA A 62 4.90 20.76 2.42
N ILE A 63 4.59 21.33 1.25
CA ILE A 63 3.26 21.90 0.94
C ILE A 63 2.18 20.82 1.02
N LEU A 64 2.40 19.67 0.38
CA LEU A 64 1.44 18.56 0.38
C LEU A 64 1.26 17.96 1.79
N THR A 65 2.35 17.85 2.56
CA THR A 65 2.29 17.41 3.97
C THR A 65 1.48 18.39 4.81
N PHE A 66 1.71 19.70 4.65
CA PHE A 66 0.93 20.70 5.36
C PHE A 66 -0.55 20.68 4.97
N ALA A 67 -0.86 20.56 3.67
CA ALA A 67 -2.24 20.45 3.19
C ALA A 67 -2.96 19.21 3.76
N THR A 68 -2.30 18.05 3.74
CA THR A 68 -2.86 16.82 4.34
C THR A 68 -3.00 16.91 5.86
N TRP A 69 -2.11 17.60 6.56
CA TRP A 69 -2.25 17.88 7.99
C TRP A 69 -3.48 18.75 8.28
N LEU A 70 -3.72 19.81 7.50
CA LEU A 70 -4.95 20.62 7.62
C LEU A 70 -6.23 19.78 7.42
N LEU A 71 -6.21 18.85 6.47
CA LEU A 71 -7.34 17.92 6.25
C LEU A 71 -7.50 16.94 7.42
N TRP A 72 -6.39 16.45 7.98
CA TRP A 72 -6.37 15.54 9.12
C TRP A 72 -6.91 16.17 10.40
N GLN A 73 -6.70 17.47 10.63
CA GLN A 73 -7.29 18.20 11.77
C GLN A 73 -8.83 18.06 11.85
N ARG A 74 -9.50 17.83 10.71
CA ARG A 74 -10.96 17.62 10.69
C ARG A 74 -11.38 16.24 11.21
N LYS A 75 -10.57 15.21 10.98
CA LYS A 75 -10.84 13.82 11.34
C LYS A 75 -9.51 13.12 11.68
N PRO A 76 -9.01 13.28 12.91
CA PRO A 76 -7.70 12.79 13.26
C PRO A 76 -7.67 11.26 13.22
N LEU A 77 -6.89 10.73 12.29
CA LEU A 77 -6.48 9.34 12.24
C LEU A 77 -5.34 9.10 13.25
N HIS A 78 -5.35 7.92 13.87
CA HIS A 78 -4.27 7.53 14.76
C HIS A 78 -2.96 7.34 13.97
N PRO A 79 -1.82 7.91 14.37
CA PRO A 79 -0.58 7.88 13.59
C PRO A 79 -0.10 6.47 13.22
N ILE A 80 -0.35 5.48 14.07
CA ILE A 80 -0.03 4.07 13.78
C ILE A 80 -0.64 3.53 12.48
N VAL A 81 -1.74 4.11 11.98
CA VAL A 81 -2.33 3.73 10.70
C VAL A 81 -1.39 4.09 9.54
N LEU A 82 -0.56 5.12 9.72
CA LEU A 82 0.37 5.63 8.72
C LEU A 82 1.80 5.10 8.91
N SER A 83 2.08 4.35 9.99
CA SER A 83 3.42 3.82 10.24
C SER A 83 3.98 2.95 9.11
N PRO A 84 3.18 2.20 8.30
CA PRO A 84 3.72 1.48 7.17
C PRO A 84 4.39 2.36 6.12
N LEU A 85 4.09 3.67 6.05
CA LEU A 85 4.78 4.60 5.15
C LEU A 85 6.28 4.67 5.41
N LEU A 86 6.76 4.33 6.61
CA LEU A 86 8.18 4.24 6.93
C LEU A 86 8.93 3.20 6.09
N LEU A 87 8.23 2.20 5.52
CA LEU A 87 8.83 1.23 4.59
C LEU A 87 9.46 1.93 3.38
N ASN A 88 8.93 3.10 2.99
CA ASN A 88 9.46 3.87 1.87
C ASN A 88 10.83 4.49 2.16
N LEU A 89 11.29 4.54 3.42
CA LEU A 89 12.66 4.95 3.73
C LEU A 89 13.70 4.02 3.12
N ILE A 90 13.39 2.73 3.00
CA ILE A 90 14.25 1.74 2.32
C ILE A 90 14.46 2.13 0.87
N TYR A 91 13.38 2.50 0.18
CA TYR A 91 13.44 2.95 -1.21
C TYR A 91 14.13 4.32 -1.33
N LEU A 92 13.79 5.28 -0.47
CA LEU A 92 14.36 6.63 -0.50
C LEU A 92 15.88 6.62 -0.28
N ALA A 93 16.41 5.68 0.50
CA ALA A 93 17.84 5.50 0.73
C ALA A 93 18.56 4.71 -0.38
N ASP A 94 17.83 4.02 -1.27
CA ASP A 94 18.42 3.23 -2.36
C ASP A 94 18.81 4.17 -3.53
N PRO A 95 20.08 4.23 -3.95
CA PRO A 95 20.50 5.06 -5.08
C PRO A 95 20.09 4.48 -6.44
N LEU A 96 19.70 3.20 -6.51
CA LEU A 96 19.31 2.55 -7.76
C LEU A 96 17.89 2.96 -8.17
N VAL A 97 17.71 3.22 -9.45
CA VAL A 97 16.40 3.52 -10.05
C VAL A 97 15.76 2.20 -10.49
N ASP A 98 14.89 1.65 -9.65
CA ASP A 98 14.04 0.51 -9.98
C ASP A 98 12.57 0.87 -9.70
N LEU A 99 11.87 1.22 -10.78
CA LEU A 99 10.48 1.65 -10.75
C LEU A 99 9.52 0.52 -10.33
N GLY A 100 9.87 -0.74 -10.62
CA GLY A 100 9.05 -1.88 -10.24
C GLY A 100 9.08 -2.07 -8.72
N ARG A 101 10.29 -2.09 -8.15
CA ARG A 101 10.50 -2.21 -6.70
C ARG A 101 9.92 -1.02 -5.94
N SER A 102 10.08 0.20 -6.43
CA SER A 102 9.58 1.40 -5.76
C SER A 102 8.05 1.44 -5.69
N ARG A 103 7.37 1.14 -6.80
CA ARG A 103 5.90 1.02 -6.86
C ARG A 103 5.38 -0.09 -5.97
N LEU A 104 6.09 -1.21 -5.89
CA LEU A 104 5.72 -2.33 -5.04
C LEU A 104 5.82 -1.96 -3.55
N ILE A 105 6.94 -1.38 -3.10
CA ILE A 105 7.12 -0.96 -1.70
C ILE A 105 6.09 0.11 -1.32
N PHE A 106 5.90 1.12 -2.17
CA PHE A 106 4.94 2.18 -1.91
C PHE A 106 3.51 1.65 -1.89
N GLY A 107 3.12 0.84 -2.88
CA GLY A 107 1.82 0.18 -2.93
C GLY A 107 1.57 -0.70 -1.70
N ALA A 108 2.55 -1.51 -1.29
CA ALA A 108 2.46 -2.33 -0.08
C ALA A 108 2.29 -1.48 1.19
N SER A 109 3.01 -0.36 1.30
CA SER A 109 2.88 0.56 2.44
C SER A 109 1.48 1.18 2.53
N LEU A 110 0.90 1.61 1.40
CA LEU A 110 -0.47 2.13 1.34
C LEU A 110 -1.50 1.05 1.67
N TRP A 111 -1.32 -0.15 1.13
CA TRP A 111 -2.19 -1.30 1.39
C TRP A 111 -2.19 -1.68 2.88
N LEU A 112 -1.01 -1.76 3.52
CA LEU A 112 -0.89 -2.00 4.96
C LEU A 112 -1.55 -0.89 5.78
N GLY A 113 -1.38 0.38 5.37
CA GLY A 113 -2.05 1.50 6.03
C GLY A 113 -3.58 1.39 5.94
N LEU A 114 -4.10 1.02 4.77
CA LEU A 114 -5.52 0.77 4.56
C LEU A 114 -6.02 -0.40 5.43
N LEU A 115 -5.27 -1.50 5.53
CA LEU A 115 -5.60 -2.65 6.37
C LEU A 115 -5.65 -2.27 7.86
N LEU A 116 -4.67 -1.49 8.34
CA LEU A 116 -4.65 -0.99 9.73
C LEU A 116 -5.81 -0.03 9.99
N TRP A 117 -6.13 0.84 9.03
CA TRP A 117 -7.28 1.74 9.13
C TRP A 117 -8.59 0.95 9.20
N ALA A 118 -8.82 0.05 8.25
CA ALA A 118 -10.02 -0.78 8.14
C ALA A 118 -10.22 -1.63 9.40
N SER A 119 -9.13 -2.24 9.90
CA SER A 119 -9.20 -3.08 11.10
C SER A 119 -9.53 -2.35 12.37
N ARG A 120 -9.12 -1.08 12.49
CA ARG A 120 -9.56 -0.21 13.58
C ARG A 120 -11.00 0.26 13.39
N ARG A 121 -11.37 0.63 12.15
CA ARG A 121 -12.69 1.20 11.82
C ARG A 121 -13.84 0.21 11.98
N TRP A 122 -13.61 -1.05 11.65
CA TRP A 122 -14.59 -2.15 11.66
C TRP A 122 -14.22 -3.27 12.63
N ARG A 123 -13.50 -2.94 13.70
CA ARG A 123 -13.19 -3.90 14.78
C ARG A 123 -14.51 -4.48 15.32
N GLY A 124 -14.63 -5.81 15.33
CA GLY A 124 -15.81 -6.53 15.83
C GLY A 124 -16.97 -6.70 14.84
N ARG A 125 -16.91 -6.13 13.62
CA ARG A 125 -17.96 -6.33 12.60
C ARG A 125 -17.60 -7.48 11.66
N MET A 126 -17.90 -8.70 12.08
CA MET A 126 -17.59 -9.92 11.32
C MET A 126 -18.21 -9.93 9.91
N ASP A 127 -19.42 -9.39 9.76
CA ASP A 127 -20.10 -9.35 8.46
C ASP A 127 -19.36 -8.53 7.40
N VAL A 128 -18.71 -7.43 7.81
CA VAL A 128 -17.91 -6.59 6.91
C VAL A 128 -16.63 -7.34 6.50
N TRP A 129 -15.98 -8.00 7.47
CA TRP A 129 -14.73 -8.73 7.24
C TRP A 129 -14.88 -9.94 6.32
N ARG A 130 -16.06 -10.58 6.31
CA ARG A 130 -16.37 -11.68 5.37
C ARG A 130 -16.13 -11.30 3.92
N TRP A 131 -16.41 -10.05 3.55
CA TRP A 131 -16.21 -9.53 2.20
C TRP A 131 -14.91 -8.75 2.06
N LEU A 132 -14.60 -7.90 3.03
CA LEU A 132 -13.44 -7.01 2.97
C LEU A 132 -12.11 -7.78 3.09
N GLY A 133 -12.06 -8.84 3.89
CA GLY A 133 -10.85 -9.65 4.08
C GLY A 133 -10.36 -10.27 2.76
N PRO A 134 -11.18 -11.11 2.08
CA PRO A 134 -10.83 -11.68 0.78
C PRO A 134 -10.48 -10.61 -0.26
N LEU A 135 -11.22 -9.49 -0.29
CA LEU A 135 -10.94 -8.38 -1.20
C LEU A 135 -9.55 -7.78 -0.97
N LEU A 136 -9.18 -7.51 0.28
CA LEU A 136 -7.86 -6.97 0.62
C LEU A 136 -6.74 -7.96 0.28
N VAL A 137 -6.94 -9.25 0.53
CA VAL A 137 -5.99 -10.31 0.16
C VAL A 137 -5.84 -10.38 -1.36
N ALA A 138 -6.95 -10.40 -2.10
CA ALA A 138 -6.94 -10.40 -3.57
C ALA A 138 -6.21 -9.17 -4.11
N LEU A 139 -6.46 -7.98 -3.56
CA LEU A 139 -5.79 -6.74 -3.97
C LEU A 139 -4.26 -6.79 -3.74
N ALA A 140 -3.81 -7.46 -2.68
CA ALA A 140 -2.38 -7.65 -2.40
C ALA A 140 -1.73 -8.69 -3.31
N LEU A 141 -2.40 -9.82 -3.54
CA LEU A 141 -1.83 -10.95 -4.27
C LEU A 141 -1.97 -10.83 -5.78
N LEU A 142 -3.00 -10.15 -6.28
CA LEU A 142 -3.27 -10.06 -7.72
C LEU A 142 -2.10 -9.44 -8.50
N PRO A 143 -1.48 -8.31 -8.07
CA PRO A 143 -0.32 -7.77 -8.78
C PRO A 143 0.87 -8.73 -8.78
N VAL A 144 1.10 -9.43 -7.66
CA VAL A 144 2.18 -10.43 -7.55
C VAL A 144 1.90 -11.58 -8.51
N TYR A 145 0.69 -12.13 -8.47
CA TYR A 145 0.23 -13.18 -9.37
C TYR A 145 0.40 -12.79 -10.84
N LEU A 146 -0.09 -11.62 -11.24
CA LEU A 146 0.03 -11.14 -12.62
C LEU A 146 1.49 -10.91 -13.04
N SER A 147 2.36 -10.53 -12.10
CA SER A 147 3.79 -10.34 -12.38
C SER A 147 4.57 -11.65 -12.50
N THR A 148 4.11 -12.72 -11.85
CA THR A 148 4.75 -14.05 -11.87
C THR A 148 4.09 -15.02 -12.83
N MET A 149 2.91 -14.68 -13.36
CA MET A 149 2.21 -15.45 -14.37
C MET A 149 3.06 -15.56 -15.64
N SER A 150 3.33 -16.80 -16.09
CA SER A 150 4.04 -17.02 -17.35
C SER A 150 3.23 -16.44 -18.52
N ARG A 151 3.93 -15.89 -19.52
CA ARG A 151 3.32 -15.39 -20.76
C ARG A 151 2.59 -16.47 -21.57
N THR A 152 2.83 -17.74 -21.25
CA THR A 152 2.22 -18.90 -21.90
C THR A 152 0.92 -19.36 -21.25
N VAL A 153 0.57 -18.84 -20.06
CA VAL A 153 -0.69 -19.21 -19.39
C VAL A 153 -1.86 -18.72 -20.25
N GLY A 154 -2.70 -19.65 -20.71
CA GLY A 154 -3.79 -19.38 -21.64
C GLY A 154 -3.42 -19.42 -23.14
N GLN A 155 -2.15 -19.63 -23.49
CA GLN A 155 -1.71 -19.84 -24.88
C GLN A 155 -1.33 -21.30 -25.18
N ALA A 156 -0.64 -21.98 -24.26
CA ALA A 156 -0.15 -23.35 -24.47
C ALA A 156 -0.93 -24.40 -23.66
N ASP A 157 -1.47 -24.02 -22.50
CA ASP A 157 -1.98 -24.96 -21.48
C ASP A 157 -3.37 -25.55 -21.79
N THR A 158 -4.05 -25.08 -22.84
CA THR A 158 -5.31 -25.68 -23.32
C THR A 158 -5.11 -26.70 -24.44
N PHE A 159 -3.94 -26.76 -25.09
CA PHE A 159 -3.73 -27.66 -26.22
C PHE A 159 -2.85 -28.87 -25.91
N GLU A 160 -1.94 -28.84 -24.93
CA GLU A 160 -1.12 -30.02 -24.65
C GLU A 160 -1.97 -31.21 -24.22
N PHE A 161 -2.93 -31.05 -23.31
CA PHE A 161 -3.83 -32.16 -22.96
C PHE A 161 -4.82 -32.54 -24.07
N GLN A 162 -5.21 -31.60 -24.93
CA GLN A 162 -6.10 -31.86 -26.06
C GLN A 162 -5.41 -32.53 -27.26
N VAL A 163 -4.11 -32.30 -27.46
CA VAL A 163 -3.32 -32.87 -28.57
C VAL A 163 -2.58 -34.14 -28.14
N VAL A 164 -2.06 -34.18 -26.91
CA VAL A 164 -1.27 -35.33 -26.42
C VAL A 164 -2.17 -36.50 -26.03
N ALA A 165 -3.35 -36.29 -25.46
CA ALA A 165 -4.23 -37.40 -25.08
C ALA A 165 -4.69 -38.25 -26.28
N PRO A 166 -5.09 -37.69 -27.44
CA PRO A 166 -5.34 -38.46 -28.65
C PRO A 166 -4.09 -39.17 -29.21
N GLN A 167 -2.91 -38.52 -29.17
CA GLN A 167 -1.67 -39.12 -29.65
C GLN A 167 -1.21 -40.31 -28.79
N LEU A 168 -1.54 -40.30 -27.50
CA LEU A 168 -1.32 -41.41 -26.56
C LEU A 168 -2.44 -42.46 -26.59
N GLY A 169 -3.45 -42.31 -27.46
CA GLY A 169 -4.58 -43.24 -27.57
C GLY A 169 -5.53 -43.24 -26.36
N ILE A 170 -5.46 -42.20 -25.51
CA ILE A 170 -6.36 -42.05 -24.37
C ILE A 170 -7.66 -41.44 -24.89
N ALA A 171 -8.73 -42.22 -24.85
CA ALA A 171 -10.05 -41.75 -25.25
C ALA A 171 -10.48 -40.54 -24.40
N HIS A 172 -10.68 -39.39 -25.06
CA HIS A 172 -11.20 -38.20 -24.41
C HIS A 172 -12.74 -38.28 -24.32
N PRO A 173 -13.37 -37.92 -23.18
CA PRO A 173 -14.83 -37.91 -23.07
C PRO A 173 -15.48 -36.98 -24.11
N THR A 174 -16.52 -37.45 -24.78
CA THR A 174 -17.23 -36.72 -25.84
C THR A 174 -17.95 -35.49 -25.27
N GLY A 175 -17.38 -34.30 -25.42
CA GLY A 175 -18.01 -33.07 -24.92
C GLY A 175 -17.17 -31.78 -24.91
N TYR A 176 -15.87 -31.83 -25.20
CA TYR A 176 -15.08 -30.62 -25.42
C TYR A 176 -15.08 -30.25 -26.90
N PRO A 177 -15.41 -29.00 -27.27
CA PRO A 177 -15.29 -28.55 -28.65
C PRO A 177 -13.81 -28.50 -29.05
N LEU A 178 -13.51 -29.08 -30.22
CA LEU A 178 -12.25 -28.93 -30.94
C LEU A 178 -12.12 -27.51 -31.50
#